data_AF-A0A7G9Z5U7-F1
#
_entry.id   AF-A0A7G9Z5U7-F1
#
_cell.length_a   1.000
_cell.length_b   1.000
_cell.length_c   1.000
_cell.angle_alpha   90.00
_cell.angle_beta   90.00
_cell.angle_gamma   90.00
#
_symmetry.space_group_name_H-M   'P 1'
#
loop_
_entity.id
_entity.type
_entity.pdbx_description
1 polymer ?
#
loop_
_entity_poly.entity_id
_entity_poly.type
_entity_poly.pdbx_seq_one_letter_code
_entity_poly.pdbx_strand_id
1 'polypeptide(L)' 'MADYKLEMVVANDVGKGGIGTEENEVYIMREGGKEIKRVKGPKRRIAEEILSELSLLKNRK' A
#
# COMPACT_ATOMS: atom_id res chain seq x y z
N MET A 1 -5.67 3.11 12.36
CA MET A 1 -6.78 3.01 11.38
C MET A 1 -8.08 3.45 12.02
N ALA A 2 -8.51 2.80 13.10
CA ALA A 2 -9.70 3.17 13.87
C ALA A 2 -9.78 4.66 14.25
N ASP A 3 -8.71 5.23 14.83
CA ASP A 3 -8.71 6.62 15.30
C ASP A 3 -8.92 7.67 14.19
N TYR A 4 -8.59 7.29 12.95
CA TYR A 4 -8.65 8.18 11.78
C TYR A 4 -9.61 7.67 10.69
N LYS A 5 -10.41 6.63 10.99
CA LYS A 5 -11.31 5.96 10.04
C LYS A 5 -10.65 5.61 8.69
N LEU A 6 -9.41 5.13 8.75
CA LEU A 6 -8.63 4.75 7.57
C LEU A 6 -8.88 3.29 7.22
N GLU A 7 -9.34 3.02 6.00
CA GLU A 7 -9.54 1.64 5.50
C GLU A 7 -8.24 0.99 5.01
N MET A 8 -7.23 1.80 4.68
CA MET A 8 -5.96 1.34 4.15
C MET A 8 -4.81 2.30 4.50
N VAL A 9 -3.62 1.75 4.76
CA VAL A 9 -2.37 2.49 4.94
C VAL A 9 -1.32 1.92 3.98
N VAL A 10 -0.58 2.81 3.31
CA VAL A 10 0.57 2.46 2.47
C VAL A 10 1.81 3.05 3.11
N ALA A 11 2.66 2.22 3.68
CA ALA A 11 3.89 2.62 4.34
C ALA A 11 5.08 2.42 3.40
N ASN A 12 5.85 3.47 3.16
CA ASN A 12 7.04 3.42 2.32
C ASN A 12 8.28 3.04 3.13
N ASP A 13 9.09 2.09 2.64
CA ASP A 13 10.41 1.80 3.22
C ASP A 13 11.45 2.77 2.69
N VAL A 14 11.57 3.91 3.38
CA VAL A 14 12.53 4.97 3.04
C VAL A 14 13.99 4.60 3.36
N GLY A 15 14.23 3.50 4.09
CA GLY A 15 15.59 3.09 4.51
C GLY A 15 16.36 2.31 3.45
N LYS A 16 15.67 1.71 2.47
CA LYS A 16 16.28 0.85 1.43
C LYS A 16 16.19 1.40 0.01
N GLY A 17 15.35 2.40 -0.22
CA GLY A 17 15.17 3.08 -1.50
C GLY A 17 14.49 4.42 -1.24
N GLY A 18 15.27 5.50 -1.29
CA GLY A 18 14.86 6.80 -0.79
C GLY A 18 13.79 7.52 -1.63
N ILE A 19 13.35 8.65 -1.09
CA ILE A 19 12.63 9.68 -1.85
C ILE A 19 13.46 10.00 -3.11
N GLY A 20 12.89 9.82 -4.30
CA GLY A 20 13.54 10.13 -5.58
C GLY A 20 14.12 8.94 -6.36
N THR A 21 14.07 7.70 -5.86
CA THR A 21 14.51 6.52 -6.62
C THR A 21 13.43 5.99 -7.57
N GLU A 22 13.84 5.41 -8.70
CA GLU A 22 12.92 4.78 -9.67
C GLU A 22 12.23 3.55 -9.07
N GLU A 23 12.99 2.68 -8.40
CA GLU A 23 12.46 1.57 -7.61
C GLU A 23 12.14 2.00 -6.18
N ASN A 24 11.00 1.54 -5.68
CA ASN A 24 10.55 1.80 -4.33
C ASN A 24 9.96 0.53 -3.70
N GLU A 25 9.85 0.51 -2.38
CA GLU A 25 9.31 -0.63 -1.63
C GLU A 25 8.27 -0.16 -0.63
N VAL A 26 7.05 -0.69 -0.73
CA VAL A 26 5.94 -0.31 0.14
C VAL A 26 5.28 -1.52 0.80
N TYR A 27 4.65 -1.25 1.94
CA TYR A 27 3.82 -2.16 2.69
C TYR A 27 2.39 -1.64 2.71
N ILE A 28 1.45 -2.46 2.28
CA ILE A 28 0.02 -2.12 2.23
C ILE A 28 -0.69 -2.89 3.33
N MET A 29 -1.39 -2.16 4.18
CA MET A 29 -2.18 -2.68 5.29
C MET A 29 -3.63 -2.25 5.14
N ARG A 30 -4.57 -3.17 5.34
CA ARG A 30 -6.02 -2.89 5.30
C ARG A 30 -6.64 -3.00 6.68
N GLU A 31 -7.72 -2.27 6.90
CA GLU A 31 -8.53 -2.42 8.09
C GLU A 31 -9.16 -3.83 8.14
N GLY A 32 -8.94 -4.53 9.25
CA GLY A 32 -9.34 -5.93 9.45
C GLY A 32 -8.54 -6.96 8.64
N GLY A 33 -7.54 -6.54 7.85
CA GLY A 33 -6.65 -7.43 7.13
C GLY A 33 -5.60 -8.05 8.07
N LYS A 34 -5.44 -9.38 8.02
CA LYS A 34 -4.40 -10.08 8.80
C LYS A 34 -3.03 -10.05 8.13
N GLU A 35 -2.99 -9.87 6.81
CA GLU A 35 -1.76 -9.89 6.02
C GLU A 35 -1.32 -8.48 5.60
N ILE A 36 -0.02 -8.23 5.69
CA ILE A 36 0.63 -7.03 5.16
C ILE A 36 1.19 -7.39 3.79
N LYS A 37 0.71 -6.70 2.75
CA LYS A 37 1.20 -6.92 1.38
C LYS A 37 2.48 -6.12 1.16
N ARG A 38 3.54 -6.80 0.73
CA ARG A 38 4.82 -6.18 0.36
C ARG A 38 4.90 -6.02 -1.15
N VAL A 39 5.23 -4.82 -1.62
CA VAL A 39 5.32 -4.50 -3.05
C VAL A 39 6.62 -3.77 -3.31
N LYS A 40 7.44 -4.28 -4.23
CA LYS A 40 8.66 -3.62 -4.69
C LYS A 40 8.61 -3.39 -6.19
N GLY A 41 9.07 -2.24 -6.64
CA GLY A 41 9.24 -1.94 -8.06
C GLY A 41 9.06 -0.46 -8.39
N PRO A 42 8.88 -0.12 -9.68
CA PRO A 42 8.68 1.26 -10.10
C PRO A 42 7.38 1.84 -9.54
N LYS A 43 7.33 3.17 -9.40
CA LYS A 43 6.15 3.87 -8.85
C LYS A 43 4.85 3.52 -9.57
N ARG A 44 4.90 3.27 -10.88
CA ARG A 44 3.76 2.80 -11.67
C ARG A 44 3.20 1.47 -11.17
N ARG A 45 4.06 0.47 -10.92
CA ARG A 45 3.65 -0.85 -10.40
C ARG A 45 3.03 -0.72 -9.01
N ILE A 46 3.61 0.12 -8.16
CA ILE A 46 3.07 0.39 -6.82
C ILE A 46 1.69 1.04 -6.92
N ALA A 47 1.50 2.00 -7.82
CA ALA A 47 0.20 2.63 -8.05
C ALA A 47 -0.85 1.63 -8.56
N GLU A 48 -0.48 0.77 -9.51
CA GLU A 48 -1.34 -0.32 -10.00
C GLU A 48 -1.78 -1.24 -8.85
N GLU A 49 -0.87 -1.58 -7.94
CA GLU A 49 -1.17 -2.42 -6.79
C GLU A 49 -2.06 -1.72 -5.76
N ILE A 50 -1.84 -0.44 -5.50
CA ILE A 50 -2.73 0.36 -4.62
C ILE A 50 -4.16 0.37 -5.17
N LEU A 51 -4.33 0.56 -6.49
CA LEU A 51 -5.65 0.56 -7.13
C LEU A 51 -6.32 -0.82 -7.07
N SER A 52 -5.57 -1.88 -7.33
CA SER A 52 -6.00 -3.27 -7.14
C SER A 52 -6.49 -3.47 -5.70
N GLU A 53 -5.73 -3.00 -4.72
CA GLU A 53 -6.06 -3.19 -3.32
C GLU A 53 -7.32 -2.41 -2.89
N LEU A 54 -7.52 -1.19 -3.41
CA LEU A 54 -8.72 -0.38 -3.21
C LEU A 54 -9.97 -1.00 -3.83
N SER A 55 -9.83 -1.68 -4.98
CA SER A 55 -10.97 -2.34 -5.64
C SER A 55 -11.61 -3.43 -4.77
N LEU A 56 -10.79 -4.13 -3.98
CA LEU A 56 -11.26 -5.16 -3.05
C LEU A 56 -11.99 -4.59 -1.83
N LEU A 57 -11.76 -3.31 -1.49
CA LEU A 57 -12.52 -2.62 -0.44
C LEU A 57 -13.92 -2.23 -0.93
N LYS A 58 -14.03 -1.76 -2.18
CA LYS A 58 -15.32 -1.36 -2.78
C LYS A 58 -16.32 -2.50 -2.92
N ASN A 59 -15.84 -3.73 -3.02
CA ASN A 59 -16.67 -4.93 -3.15
C ASN A 59 -17.18 -5.50 -1.81
N ARG A 60 -16.93 -4.82 -0.68
CA ARG A 60 -17.48 -5.21 0.65
C ARG A 60 -18.89 -4.66 0.91
N LYS A 61 -19.62 -4.25 -0.11
CA LYS A 61 -21.02 -3.78 -0.02
C LYS A 61 -22.01 -4.93 -0.08
#